data_AF-A0AAX3YR57-F1
#
_entry.id   AF-A0AAX3YR57-F1
#
_cell.length_a   1.000
_cell.length_b   1.000
_cell.length_c   1.000
_cell.angle_alpha   90.00
_cell.angle_beta   90.00
_cell.angle_gamma   90.00
#
_symmetry.space_group_name_H-M   'P 1'
#
loop_
_entity.id
_entity.type
_entity.pdbx_description
1 polymer ?
#
loop_
_entity_poly.entity_id
_entity_poly.type
_entity_poly.pdbx_seq_one_letter_code
_entity_poly.pdbx_strand_id
1 'polypeptide(L)'
;MVRTRPLAGGRTAVYVRVHHVIADGPAGVAMLGALFDSAPDGPAPRVEPWMPAPVPAANELIVDNLRRRRAAAARVLAACTRPATIVCRTRRAWASVREMVSGGRAPRCSLNRPIGAAREFAIVRTELATMRRISDRYGVKVNDVLLAVFAGGLRELLRSRGEPVDNLELRAVVPVSLHRELPGPARGNLLGQMIVPLPLWIDDPVRRLVSIAADTATRKRGVRPRRGAVVGGRTVRWIALTLLSRQRMMNTYVADVPGPPVPLYLFGAAVREIVPVVALMGNIAVGAGAFSYAGQFTITVVGDGAVCPEVDVVARGMEQTLRSLEASRHRD
;
A
#
# COMPACT_ATOMS: atom_id res chain seq x y z
N MET A 1 13.78 -2.47 -13.03
CA MET A 1 13.81 -3.75 -13.79
C MET A 1 12.55 -3.81 -14.62
N VAL A 2 12.69 -4.08 -15.92
CA VAL A 2 11.57 -4.19 -16.86
C VAL A 2 11.64 -5.57 -17.51
N ARG A 3 10.50 -6.27 -17.60
CA ARG A 3 10.37 -7.53 -18.36
C ARG A 3 9.16 -7.43 -19.28
N THR A 4 9.22 -8.08 -20.43
CA THR A 4 8.12 -8.16 -21.38
C THR A 4 7.73 -9.62 -21.62
N ARG A 5 6.45 -9.87 -21.90
CA ARG A 5 5.95 -11.19 -22.30
C ARG A 5 4.84 -11.02 -23.34
N PRO A 6 4.90 -11.73 -24.48
CA PRO A 6 3.80 -11.72 -25.44
C PRO A 6 2.56 -12.40 -24.85
N LEU A 7 1.39 -11.92 -25.26
CA LEU A 7 0.06 -12.42 -24.92
C LEU A 7 -0.71 -12.75 -26.20
N ALA A 8 -1.78 -13.52 -26.07
CA ALA A 8 -2.69 -13.82 -27.18
C ALA A 8 -3.31 -12.54 -27.78
N GLY A 9 -3.52 -12.55 -29.09
CA GLY A 9 -4.10 -11.42 -29.83
C GLY A 9 -3.14 -10.25 -30.06
N GLY A 10 -1.84 -10.53 -30.22
CA GLY A 10 -0.83 -9.51 -30.54
C GLY A 10 -0.55 -8.51 -29.41
N ARG A 11 -0.92 -8.85 -28.18
CA ARG A 11 -0.74 -7.99 -27.00
C ARG A 11 0.58 -8.31 -26.31
N THR A 12 1.13 -7.35 -25.57
CA THR A 12 2.35 -7.53 -24.79
C THR A 12 2.13 -7.07 -23.35
N ALA A 13 2.50 -7.91 -22.38
CA ALA A 13 2.57 -7.54 -20.98
C ALA A 13 3.95 -6.93 -20.68
N VAL A 14 3.96 -5.82 -19.94
CA VAL A 14 5.18 -5.18 -19.44
C VAL A 14 5.15 -5.19 -17.92
N TYR A 15 6.13 -5.84 -17.30
CA TYR A 15 6.32 -5.83 -15.86
C TYR A 15 7.40 -4.83 -15.48
N VAL A 16 7.02 -3.82 -14.68
CA VAL A 16 7.93 -2.78 -14.20
C VAL A 16 8.10 -2.90 -12.70
N ARG A 17 9.35 -3.08 -12.26
CA ARG A 17 9.74 -3.07 -10.84
C ARG A 17 10.62 -1.86 -10.55
N VAL A 18 10.11 -0.98 -9.69
CA VAL A 18 10.78 0.23 -9.20
C VAL A 18 11.07 0.08 -7.71
N HIS A 19 12.23 0.55 -7.26
CA HIS A 19 12.57 0.53 -5.84
C HIS A 19 11.84 1.66 -5.10
N HIS A 20 11.22 1.37 -3.95
CA HIS A 20 10.45 2.36 -3.17
C HIS A 20 11.25 3.56 -2.63
N VAL A 21 12.56 3.60 -2.84
CA VAL A 21 13.39 4.79 -2.54
C VAL A 21 13.17 5.87 -3.59
N ILE A 22 12.80 5.47 -4.81
CA ILE A 22 12.59 6.34 -5.95
C ILE A 22 11.17 6.93 -5.93
N ALA A 23 10.17 6.13 -5.55
CA ALA A 23 8.78 6.53 -5.62
C ALA A 23 7.89 5.85 -4.57
N ASP A 24 7.00 6.63 -3.97
CA ASP A 24 5.77 6.18 -3.32
C ASP A 24 4.61 6.08 -4.34
N GLY A 25 3.37 5.83 -3.89
CA GLY A 25 2.22 5.71 -4.80
C GLY A 25 2.07 6.89 -5.77
N PRO A 26 1.89 8.12 -5.27
CA PRO A 26 1.82 9.33 -6.10
C PRO A 26 3.05 9.57 -6.97
N ALA A 27 4.26 9.40 -6.44
CA ALA A 27 5.48 9.54 -7.23
C ALA A 27 5.59 8.46 -8.34
N GLY A 28 5.02 7.26 -8.09
CA GLY A 28 4.93 6.19 -9.07
C GLY A 28 3.99 6.54 -10.22
N VAL A 29 2.87 7.21 -9.93
CA VAL A 29 1.96 7.75 -10.97
C VAL A 29 2.63 8.86 -11.76
N ALA A 30 3.37 9.76 -11.10
CA ALA A 30 4.15 10.78 -11.80
C ALA A 30 5.19 10.17 -12.74
N MET A 31 5.81 9.04 -12.34
CA MET A 31 6.71 8.27 -13.20
C MET A 31 5.97 7.69 -14.41
N LEU A 32 4.72 7.25 -14.29
CA LEU A 32 3.92 6.84 -15.45
C LEU A 32 3.75 8.01 -16.43
N GLY A 33 3.47 9.23 -15.93
CA GLY A 33 3.37 10.42 -16.79
C GLY A 33 4.67 10.81 -17.51
N ALA A 34 5.83 10.34 -17.02
CA ALA A 34 7.12 10.56 -17.68
C ALA A 34 7.52 9.41 -18.63
N LEU A 35 6.96 8.22 -18.46
CA LEU A 35 7.30 7.02 -19.24
C LEU A 35 6.33 6.79 -20.40
N PHE A 36 5.09 7.26 -20.27
CA PHE A 36 4.02 7.03 -21.23
C PHE A 36 3.57 8.33 -21.88
N ASP A 37 3.20 8.25 -23.15
CA ASP A 37 2.67 9.35 -23.93
C ASP A 37 1.16 9.50 -23.74
N SER A 38 0.65 10.72 -23.85
CA SER A 38 -0.79 11.01 -23.82
C SER A 38 -1.48 10.78 -25.17
N ALA A 39 -0.70 10.56 -26.23
CA ALA A 39 -1.16 10.34 -27.60
C ALA A 39 -0.29 9.26 -28.27
N PRO A 40 -0.82 8.52 -29.27
CA PRO A 40 -0.06 7.47 -29.96
C PRO A 40 1.18 8.03 -30.66
N ASP A 41 1.07 9.21 -31.27
CA ASP A 41 2.18 9.90 -31.94
C ASP A 41 2.81 10.95 -31.01
N GLY A 42 3.02 10.58 -29.75
CA GLY A 42 3.67 11.44 -28.76
C GLY A 42 5.02 11.97 -29.30
N PRO A 43 5.37 13.24 -29.04
CA PRO A 43 6.64 13.77 -29.47
C PRO A 43 7.76 12.92 -28.85
N ALA A 44 8.76 12.55 -29.65
CA ALA A 44 9.93 11.85 -29.14
C ALA A 44 10.49 12.62 -27.94
N PRO A 45 10.69 11.97 -26.77
CA PRO A 45 11.13 12.67 -25.59
C PRO A 45 12.49 13.32 -25.89
N ARG A 46 12.63 14.60 -25.55
CA ARG A 46 13.94 15.25 -25.56
C ARG A 46 14.78 14.57 -24.49
N VAL A 47 15.66 13.67 -24.93
CA VAL A 47 16.65 13.05 -24.05
C VAL A 47 17.68 14.12 -23.74
N GLU A 48 17.48 14.87 -22.65
CA GLU A 48 18.60 15.61 -22.10
C GLU A 48 19.64 14.59 -21.62
N PRO A 49 20.93 14.76 -21.98
CA PRO A 49 21.98 13.87 -21.50
C PRO A 49 22.03 13.95 -19.98
N TRP A 50 21.44 12.98 -19.31
CA TRP A 50 21.57 12.86 -17.87
C TRP A 50 22.98 12.34 -17.58
N MET A 51 23.86 13.24 -17.14
CA MET A 51 25.14 12.85 -16.60
C MET A 51 24.95 12.49 -15.12
N PRO A 52 25.11 11.22 -14.72
CA PRO A 52 25.16 10.89 -13.30
C PRO A 52 26.27 11.71 -12.65
N ALA A 53 26.04 12.13 -11.40
CA ALA A 53 27.15 12.59 -10.58
C ALA A 53 28.22 11.47 -10.56
N PRO A 54 29.52 11.82 -10.63
CA PRO A 54 30.58 10.82 -10.57
C PRO A 54 30.42 9.97 -9.31
N VAL A 55 30.70 8.67 -9.44
CA VAL A 55 30.67 7.76 -8.29
C VAL A 55 31.66 8.32 -7.26
N PRO A 56 31.23 8.54 -6.00
CA PRO A 56 32.12 9.09 -4.98
C PRO A 56 33.38 8.25 -4.86
N ALA A 57 34.53 8.91 -4.72
CA ALA A 57 35.80 8.22 -4.56
C ALA A 57 35.85 7.45 -3.23
N ALA A 58 36.70 6.43 -3.13
CA ALA A 58 36.77 5.57 -1.94
C ALA A 58 37.05 6.36 -0.64
N ASN A 59 37.90 7.39 -0.72
CA ASN A 59 38.18 8.31 0.38
C ASN A 59 36.96 9.15 0.77
N GLU A 60 36.17 9.64 -0.20
CA GLU A 60 34.93 10.36 0.06
C GLU A 60 33.93 9.48 0.80
N LEU A 61 33.80 8.21 0.38
CA LEU A 61 32.95 7.23 1.06
C LEU A 61 33.44 6.92 2.49
N ILE A 62 34.76 6.83 2.70
CA ILE A 62 35.37 6.63 4.02
C ILE A 62 35.11 7.84 4.92
N VAL A 63 35.36 9.06 4.43
CA VAL A 63 35.12 10.32 5.15
C VAL A 63 33.65 10.47 5.48
N ASP A 64 32.75 10.20 4.53
CA ASP A 64 31.31 10.24 4.71
C ASP A 64 30.83 9.20 5.74
N ASN A 65 31.38 7.97 5.71
CA ASN A 65 31.12 6.96 6.73
C ASN A 65 31.61 7.41 8.12
N LEU A 66 32.83 7.93 8.22
CA LEU A 66 33.39 8.48 9.46
C LEU A 66 32.55 9.65 9.98
N ARG A 67 32.15 10.59 9.12
CA ARG A 67 31.24 11.69 9.46
C ARG A 67 29.90 11.18 9.98
N ARG A 68 29.29 10.20 9.30
CA ARG A 68 28.04 9.57 9.75
C ARG A 68 28.19 8.85 11.09
N ARG A 69 29.29 8.13 11.31
CA ARG A 69 29.59 7.45 12.57
C ARG A 69 29.83 8.45 13.70
N ARG A 70 30.60 9.52 13.46
CA ARG A 70 30.81 10.60 14.42
C ARG A 70 29.50 11.31 14.75
N ALA A 71 28.68 11.63 13.75
CA ALA A 71 27.37 12.23 13.97
C ALA A 71 26.40 11.28 14.69
N ALA A 72 26.49 9.97 14.48
CA ALA A 72 25.71 8.98 15.22
C ALA A 72 26.20 8.86 16.67
N ALA A 73 27.51 8.76 16.89
CA ALA A 73 28.12 8.73 18.21
C ALA A 73 27.81 10.02 19.00
N ALA A 74 27.95 11.18 18.37
CA ALA A 74 27.58 12.47 18.96
C ALA A 74 26.08 12.54 19.28
N ARG A 75 25.19 11.95 18.46
CA ARG A 75 23.76 11.83 18.79
C ARG A 75 23.50 10.91 19.98
N VAL A 76 24.24 9.81 20.11
CA VAL A 76 24.15 8.88 21.26
C VAL A 76 24.70 9.55 22.53
N LEU A 77 25.85 10.23 22.44
CA LEU A 77 26.41 10.98 23.56
C LEU A 77 25.52 12.16 23.97
N ALA A 78 25.03 12.95 23.02
CA ALA A 78 24.09 14.04 23.29
C ALA A 78 22.76 13.53 23.86
N ALA A 79 22.36 12.31 23.47
CA ALA A 79 21.25 11.63 24.11
C ALA A 79 21.59 11.36 25.59
N CYS A 80 22.73 10.72 25.88
CA CYS A 80 23.15 10.47 27.27
C CYS A 80 23.32 11.73 28.13
N THR A 81 23.70 12.88 27.55
CA THR A 81 23.99 14.12 28.29
C THR A 81 22.85 15.15 28.30
N ARG A 82 21.85 15.04 27.42
CA ARG A 82 20.69 15.95 27.36
C ARG A 82 19.38 15.15 27.32
N PRO A 83 18.93 14.61 28.47
CA PRO A 83 17.75 13.74 28.54
C PRO A 83 16.48 14.42 28.01
N ALA A 84 16.31 15.73 28.18
CA ALA A 84 15.15 16.48 27.68
C ALA A 84 15.01 16.47 26.15
N THR A 85 16.12 16.49 25.39
CA THR A 85 16.09 16.46 23.92
C THR A 85 15.85 15.04 23.39
N ILE A 86 16.30 14.00 24.11
CA ILE A 86 15.82 12.63 23.87
C ILE A 86 14.32 12.61 24.08
N VAL A 87 13.83 13.01 25.25
CA VAL A 87 12.41 12.91 25.63
C VAL A 87 11.49 13.58 24.60
N CYS A 88 11.85 14.76 24.07
CA CYS A 88 11.05 15.41 23.02
C CYS A 88 11.10 14.67 21.67
N ARG A 89 12.27 14.16 21.26
CA ARG A 89 12.42 13.41 20.00
C ARG A 89 11.82 12.01 20.07
N THR A 90 12.01 11.33 21.19
CA THR A 90 11.35 10.06 21.50
C THR A 90 9.87 10.30 21.61
N ARG A 91 9.35 11.29 22.35
CA ARG A 91 7.90 11.58 22.38
C ARG A 91 7.27 11.70 21.00
N ARG A 92 7.91 12.39 20.05
CA ARG A 92 7.38 12.51 18.67
C ARG A 92 7.45 11.19 17.89
N ALA A 93 8.55 10.45 17.98
CA ALA A 93 8.68 9.13 17.35
C ALA A 93 7.74 8.08 18.00
N TRP A 94 7.62 8.14 19.32
CA TRP A 94 6.73 7.35 20.14
C TRP A 94 5.27 7.72 19.92
N ALA A 95 4.92 8.96 19.56
CA ALA A 95 3.53 9.28 19.24
C ALA A 95 3.05 8.49 18.00
N SER A 96 3.85 8.43 16.93
CA SER A 96 3.54 7.65 15.72
C SER A 96 3.57 6.14 15.98
N VAL A 97 4.53 5.63 16.77
CA VAL A 97 4.55 4.22 17.17
C VAL A 97 3.40 3.89 18.11
N ARG A 98 3.08 4.79 19.05
CA ARG A 98 1.97 4.64 20.00
C ARG A 98 0.66 4.62 19.25
N GLU A 99 0.43 5.45 18.26
CA GLU A 99 -0.79 5.39 17.44
C GLU A 99 -0.92 4.05 16.69
N MET A 100 0.21 3.49 16.24
CA MET A 100 0.27 2.17 15.59
C MET A 100 0.06 1.01 16.60
N VAL A 101 0.46 1.19 17.86
CA VAL A 101 0.42 0.18 18.94
C VAL A 101 -0.80 0.34 19.86
N SER A 102 -1.41 1.52 19.95
CA SER A 102 -2.48 1.87 20.92
C SER A 102 -3.81 1.24 20.59
N GLY A 103 -4.01 0.80 19.34
CA GLY A 103 -5.18 0.00 18.96
C GLY A 103 -5.06 -1.49 19.31
N GLY A 104 -4.16 -1.88 20.21
CA GLY A 104 -4.04 -3.25 20.71
C GLY A 104 -3.26 -4.19 19.77
N ARG A 105 -3.41 -5.50 19.97
CA ARG A 105 -2.83 -6.53 19.11
C ARG A 105 -3.87 -6.94 18.06
N ALA A 106 -3.42 -7.14 16.83
CA ALA A 106 -4.22 -7.77 15.79
C ALA A 106 -4.70 -9.17 16.25
N PRO A 107 -5.95 -9.56 15.92
CA PRO A 107 -6.45 -10.89 16.24
C PRO A 107 -5.61 -11.97 15.57
N ARG A 108 -5.61 -13.17 16.16
CA ARG A 108 -4.93 -14.33 15.59
C ARG A 108 -5.82 -14.94 14.50
N CYS A 109 -5.24 -15.16 13.33
CA CYS A 109 -5.82 -15.90 12.22
C CYS A 109 -4.69 -16.52 11.38
N SER A 110 -5.04 -17.37 10.42
CA SER A 110 -4.07 -18.00 9.52
C SER A 110 -3.28 -17.03 8.64
N LEU A 111 -3.76 -15.79 8.45
CA LEU A 111 -3.15 -14.78 7.58
C LEU A 111 -1.84 -14.20 8.08
N ASN A 112 -1.50 -14.43 9.36
CA ASN A 112 -0.26 -13.92 9.94
C ASN A 112 0.80 -15.01 10.15
N ARG A 113 1.52 -15.35 9.07
CA ARG A 113 2.71 -16.22 9.12
C ARG A 113 3.86 -15.61 8.32
N PRO A 114 5.13 -15.89 8.70
CA PRO A 114 6.28 -15.46 7.92
C PRO A 114 6.10 -15.86 6.45
N ILE A 115 6.23 -14.90 5.54
CA ILE A 115 6.03 -15.11 4.11
C ILE A 115 7.28 -15.67 3.46
N GLY A 116 7.10 -16.49 2.42
CA GLY A 116 8.15 -17.00 1.56
C GLY A 116 8.38 -16.13 0.33
N ALA A 117 8.94 -16.73 -0.72
CA ALA A 117 9.21 -16.08 -2.00
C ALA A 117 8.09 -16.27 -3.04
N ALA A 118 7.32 -17.36 -2.94
CA ALA A 118 6.22 -17.65 -3.86
C ALA A 118 5.05 -16.68 -3.67
N ARG A 119 4.42 -16.26 -4.76
CA ARG A 119 3.30 -15.31 -4.74
C ARG A 119 2.19 -15.83 -5.63
N GLU A 120 0.98 -15.77 -5.11
CA GLU A 120 -0.25 -15.98 -5.87
C GLU A 120 -0.96 -14.65 -6.10
N PHE A 121 -1.64 -14.55 -7.24
CA PHE A 121 -2.30 -13.32 -7.67
C PHE A 121 -3.73 -13.62 -8.14
N ALA A 122 -4.67 -12.79 -7.70
CA ALA A 122 -6.00 -12.73 -8.30
C ALA A 122 -6.34 -11.29 -8.63
N ILE A 123 -7.05 -11.08 -9.74
CA ILE A 123 -7.40 -9.76 -10.24
C ILE A 123 -8.92 -9.64 -10.28
N VAL A 124 -9.45 -8.64 -9.59
CA VAL A 124 -10.86 -8.22 -9.67
C VAL A 124 -10.92 -6.97 -10.52
N ARG A 125 -11.68 -7.02 -11.62
CA ARG A 125 -11.86 -5.90 -12.54
C ARG A 125 -13.23 -5.30 -12.37
N THR A 126 -13.29 -3.98 -12.22
CA THR A 126 -14.54 -3.22 -12.23
C THR A 126 -14.30 -1.84 -12.84
N GLU A 127 -15.36 -1.04 -12.93
CA GLU A 127 -15.28 0.33 -13.41
C GLU A 127 -15.14 1.29 -12.23
N LEU A 128 -14.35 2.35 -12.43
CA LEU A 128 -14.28 3.46 -11.47
C LEU A 128 -15.65 4.11 -11.29
N ALA A 129 -16.46 4.16 -12.35
CA ALA A 129 -17.83 4.67 -12.31
C ALA A 129 -18.70 3.84 -11.35
N THR A 130 -18.58 2.51 -11.37
CA THR A 130 -19.27 1.61 -10.43
C THR A 130 -18.87 1.90 -8.98
N MET A 131 -17.57 1.98 -8.70
CA MET A 131 -17.07 2.30 -7.37
C MET A 131 -17.57 3.66 -6.87
N ARG A 132 -17.61 4.68 -7.75
CA ARG A 132 -18.16 6.00 -7.44
C ARG A 132 -19.67 5.95 -7.18
N ARG A 133 -20.46 5.24 -7.98
CA ARG A 133 -21.91 5.10 -7.75
C ARG A 133 -22.20 4.51 -6.37
N ILE A 134 -21.44 3.50 -5.94
CA ILE A 134 -21.57 2.92 -4.60
C ILE A 134 -21.15 3.94 -3.53
N SER A 135 -20.02 4.61 -3.75
CA SER A 135 -19.50 5.69 -2.88
C SER A 135 -20.57 6.75 -2.63
N ASP A 136 -21.16 7.29 -3.70
CA ASP A 136 -22.15 8.35 -3.66
C ASP A 136 -23.46 7.87 -3.03
N ARG A 137 -23.92 6.65 -3.38
CA ARG A 137 -25.14 6.06 -2.84
C ARG A 137 -25.12 5.96 -1.32
N TYR A 138 -23.99 5.59 -0.73
CA TYR A 138 -23.87 5.37 0.71
C TYR A 138 -23.17 6.51 1.45
N GLY A 139 -22.84 7.61 0.75
CA GLY A 139 -22.14 8.75 1.35
C GLY A 139 -20.73 8.43 1.89
N VAL A 140 -20.06 7.44 1.32
CA VAL A 140 -18.72 6.97 1.71
C VAL A 140 -17.68 7.33 0.65
N LYS A 141 -16.39 6.97 0.82
CA LYS A 141 -15.35 7.17 -0.20
C LYS A 141 -15.06 5.88 -0.95
N VAL A 142 -14.53 6.01 -2.18
CA VAL A 142 -14.09 4.87 -3.01
C VAL A 142 -13.12 3.93 -2.27
N ASN A 143 -12.19 4.48 -1.49
CA ASN A 143 -11.27 3.65 -0.68
C ASN A 143 -12.01 2.87 0.43
N ASP A 144 -13.11 3.40 0.98
CA ASP A 144 -13.92 2.67 1.97
C ASP A 144 -14.66 1.51 1.29
N VAL A 145 -15.15 1.72 0.06
CA VAL A 145 -15.73 0.64 -0.77
C VAL A 145 -14.69 -0.45 -1.05
N LEU A 146 -13.46 -0.09 -1.43
CA LEU A 146 -12.36 -1.04 -1.62
C LEU A 146 -12.10 -1.88 -0.36
N LEU A 147 -12.02 -1.22 0.81
CA LEU A 147 -11.79 -1.89 2.09
C LEU A 147 -12.95 -2.84 2.45
N ALA A 148 -14.20 -2.43 2.22
CA ALA A 148 -15.37 -3.27 2.48
C ALA A 148 -15.43 -4.49 1.55
N VAL A 149 -15.17 -4.29 0.25
CA VAL A 149 -15.09 -5.36 -0.75
C VAL A 149 -13.99 -6.36 -0.39
N PHE A 150 -12.80 -5.88 -0.04
CA PHE A 150 -11.69 -6.74 0.39
C PHE A 150 -11.98 -7.46 1.71
N ALA A 151 -12.61 -6.80 2.69
CA ALA A 151 -13.09 -7.45 3.91
C ALA A 151 -14.13 -8.55 3.61
N GLY A 152 -14.97 -8.35 2.58
CA GLY A 152 -15.82 -9.36 1.94
C GLY A 152 -15.05 -10.61 1.54
N GLY A 153 -14.03 -10.45 0.71
CA GLY A 153 -13.16 -11.53 0.26
C GLY A 153 -12.41 -12.24 1.39
N LEU A 154 -11.85 -11.48 2.34
CA LEU A 154 -11.15 -12.07 3.49
C LEU A 154 -12.09 -12.86 4.39
N ARG A 155 -13.33 -12.41 4.56
CA ARG A 155 -14.35 -13.15 5.31
C ARG A 155 -14.64 -14.49 4.65
N GLU A 156 -14.81 -14.51 3.33
CA GLU A 156 -15.06 -15.74 2.58
C GLU A 156 -13.87 -16.71 2.67
N LEU A 157 -12.65 -16.20 2.52
CA LEU A 157 -11.44 -17.01 2.69
C LEU A 157 -11.37 -17.67 4.07
N LEU A 158 -11.54 -16.89 5.15
CA LEU A 158 -11.45 -17.44 6.51
C LEU A 158 -12.55 -18.47 6.78
N ARG A 159 -13.78 -18.22 6.30
CA ARG A 159 -14.87 -19.21 6.38
C ARG A 159 -14.54 -20.49 5.61
N SER A 160 -13.98 -20.38 4.40
CA SER A 160 -13.57 -21.54 3.59
C SER A 160 -12.49 -22.39 4.27
N ARG A 161 -11.69 -21.78 5.16
CA ARG A 161 -10.69 -22.45 6.00
C ARG A 161 -11.25 -23.01 7.32
N GLY A 162 -12.55 -22.84 7.57
CA GLY A 162 -13.18 -23.20 8.84
C GLY A 162 -12.79 -22.31 10.03
N GLU A 163 -12.23 -21.12 9.77
CA GLU A 163 -11.92 -20.17 10.83
C GLU A 163 -13.17 -19.35 11.23
N PRO A 164 -13.41 -19.17 12.54
CA PRO A 164 -14.54 -18.38 13.00
C PRO A 164 -14.31 -16.91 12.63
N VAL A 165 -15.33 -16.32 12.00
CA VAL A 165 -15.36 -14.88 11.70
C VAL A 165 -16.24 -14.09 12.66
N ASP A 166 -16.92 -14.80 13.58
CA ASP A 166 -17.72 -14.19 14.63
C ASP A 166 -16.81 -13.42 15.60
N ASN A 167 -17.15 -12.17 15.91
CA ASN A 167 -16.34 -11.24 16.68
C ASN A 167 -14.91 -10.99 16.13
N LEU A 168 -14.67 -11.28 14.84
CA LEU A 168 -13.37 -11.08 14.22
C LEU A 168 -13.25 -9.71 13.56
N GLU A 169 -12.27 -8.92 14.00
CA GLU A 169 -11.95 -7.62 13.43
C GLU A 169 -10.48 -7.56 13.00
N LEU A 170 -10.22 -7.72 11.71
CA LEU A 170 -8.87 -7.67 11.18
C LEU A 170 -8.35 -6.23 11.13
N ARG A 171 -7.04 -6.06 11.20
CA ARG A 171 -6.40 -4.74 11.17
C ARG A 171 -5.64 -4.56 9.86
N ALA A 172 -6.12 -3.69 9.00
CA ALA A 172 -5.53 -3.39 7.70
C ALA A 172 -4.68 -2.11 7.77
N VAL A 173 -3.46 -2.16 7.26
CA VAL A 173 -2.68 -0.94 7.03
C VAL A 173 -3.07 -0.34 5.70
N VAL A 174 -3.42 0.95 5.74
CA VAL A 174 -3.78 1.75 4.57
C VAL A 174 -2.83 2.95 4.47
N PRO A 175 -2.06 3.08 3.38
CA PRO A 175 -1.24 4.26 3.17
C PRO A 175 -2.14 5.47 2.85
N VAL A 176 -1.77 6.63 3.35
CA VAL A 176 -2.45 7.90 3.05
C VAL A 176 -1.41 8.86 2.50
N SER A 177 -1.65 9.38 1.30
CA SER A 177 -0.81 10.45 0.74
C SER A 177 -1.05 11.74 1.49
N LEU A 178 0.02 12.35 2.00
CA LEU A 178 0.00 13.65 2.69
C LEU A 178 0.41 14.80 1.74
N HIS A 179 0.61 14.51 0.45
CA HIS A 179 1.00 15.50 -0.55
C HIS A 179 -0.02 16.64 -0.70
N ARG A 180 -1.32 16.38 -0.46
CA ARG A 180 -2.36 17.42 -0.52
C ARG A 180 -2.27 18.45 0.61
N GLU A 181 -1.47 18.20 1.64
CA GLU A 181 -1.32 19.08 2.80
C GLU A 181 -0.18 20.10 2.63
N LEU A 182 0.55 20.05 1.51
CA LEU A 182 1.67 20.95 1.20
C LEU A 182 1.47 21.65 -0.15
N PRO A 183 1.71 22.97 -0.26
CA PRO A 183 1.70 23.67 -1.55
C PRO A 183 2.86 23.21 -2.44
N GLY A 184 2.58 22.99 -3.74
CA GLY A 184 3.59 22.71 -4.77
C GLY A 184 3.54 21.30 -5.37
N PRO A 185 4.35 21.02 -6.41
CA PRO A 185 4.44 19.70 -7.03
C PRO A 185 4.99 18.67 -6.04
N ALA A 186 4.50 17.42 -6.13
CA ALA A 186 4.94 16.32 -5.27
C ALA A 186 6.47 16.14 -5.36
N ARG A 187 7.17 16.28 -4.24
CA ARG A 187 8.64 16.13 -4.14
C ARG A 187 9.00 15.12 -3.05
N GLY A 188 9.48 13.95 -3.47
CA GLY A 188 9.90 12.87 -2.57
C GLY A 188 8.72 12.12 -1.93
N ASN A 189 9.02 11.09 -1.12
CA ASN A 189 7.97 10.26 -0.51
C ASN A 189 7.32 10.95 0.70
N LEU A 190 6.01 11.19 0.65
CA LEU A 190 5.21 11.80 1.73
C LEU A 190 3.98 10.94 2.03
N LEU A 191 4.27 9.79 2.66
CA LEU A 191 3.26 8.82 3.08
C LEU A 191 3.04 8.85 4.60
N GLY A 192 1.77 8.97 4.97
CA GLY A 192 1.25 8.49 6.24
C GLY A 192 0.74 7.05 6.11
N GLN A 193 0.50 6.40 7.24
CA GLN A 193 -0.18 5.10 7.30
C GLN A 193 -1.21 5.17 8.43
N MET A 194 -2.37 4.56 8.21
CA MET A 194 -3.37 4.34 9.24
C MET A 194 -3.69 2.86 9.35
N ILE A 195 -4.05 2.40 10.55
CA ILE A 195 -4.58 1.06 10.77
C ILE A 195 -6.10 1.16 10.83
N VAL A 196 -6.77 0.55 9.85
CA VAL A 196 -8.22 0.52 9.76
C VAL A 196 -8.72 -0.86 10.23
N PRO A 197 -9.68 -0.92 11.15
CA PRO A 197 -10.36 -2.16 11.50
C PRO A 197 -11.26 -2.62 10.34
N LEU A 198 -11.25 -3.92 10.08
CA LEU A 198 -12.11 -4.60 9.11
C LEU A 198 -13.00 -5.57 9.90
N PRO A 199 -14.26 -5.21 10.17
CA PRO A 199 -15.17 -6.02 10.99
C PRO A 199 -15.75 -7.17 10.15
N LEU A 200 -15.07 -8.32 10.15
CA LEU A 200 -15.50 -9.52 9.42
C LEU A 200 -16.73 -10.19 10.05
N TRP A 201 -17.02 -9.87 11.31
CA TRP A 201 -18.20 -10.33 12.02
C TRP A 201 -19.52 -9.73 11.50
N ILE A 202 -19.46 -8.60 10.77
CA ILE A 202 -20.66 -7.98 10.16
C ILE A 202 -20.97 -8.71 8.84
N ASP A 203 -22.00 -9.55 8.83
CA ASP A 203 -22.39 -10.30 7.63
C ASP A 203 -22.93 -9.38 6.51
N ASP A 204 -23.82 -8.44 6.84
CA ASP A 204 -24.38 -7.49 5.88
C ASP A 204 -23.30 -6.56 5.28
N PRO A 205 -23.08 -6.61 3.95
CA PRO A 205 -22.05 -5.81 3.29
C PRO A 205 -22.27 -4.30 3.42
N VAL A 206 -23.52 -3.83 3.48
CA VAL A 206 -23.83 -2.39 3.59
C VAL A 206 -23.46 -1.89 4.99
N ARG A 207 -23.93 -2.56 6.06
CA ARG A 207 -23.52 -2.25 7.43
C ARG A 207 -22.01 -2.29 7.62
N ARG A 208 -21.33 -3.25 6.99
CA ARG A 208 -19.86 -3.36 7.05
C ARG A 208 -19.18 -2.16 6.38
N LEU A 209 -19.65 -1.75 5.21
CA LEU A 209 -19.16 -0.57 4.50
C LEU A 209 -19.29 0.70 5.33
N VAL A 210 -20.48 0.94 5.90
CA VAL A 210 -20.75 2.13 6.73
C VAL A 210 -19.87 2.13 7.98
N SER A 211 -19.72 0.98 8.64
CA SER A 211 -18.82 0.85 9.82
C SER A 211 -17.38 1.20 9.46
N ILE A 212 -16.85 0.62 8.37
CA ILE A 212 -15.48 0.91 7.90
C ILE A 212 -15.32 2.40 7.58
N ALA A 213 -16.27 3.01 6.89
CA ALA A 213 -16.22 4.43 6.52
C ALA A 213 -16.22 5.36 7.75
N ALA A 214 -16.99 5.05 8.79
CA ALA A 214 -16.96 5.79 10.05
C ALA A 214 -15.58 5.70 10.73
N ASP A 215 -14.97 4.51 10.71
CA ASP A 215 -13.65 4.27 11.29
C ASP A 215 -12.51 4.96 10.53
N THR A 216 -12.55 4.96 9.20
CA THR A 216 -11.55 5.66 8.36
C THR A 216 -11.66 7.18 8.52
N ALA A 217 -12.87 7.73 8.59
CA ALA A 217 -13.11 9.15 8.78
C ALA A 217 -12.51 9.67 10.09
N THR A 218 -12.63 8.90 11.17
CA THR A 218 -12.09 9.24 12.49
C THR A 218 -10.55 9.19 12.49
N ARG A 219 -9.96 8.12 11.92
CA ARG A 219 -8.51 7.89 11.97
C ARG A 219 -7.71 8.78 11.04
N LYS A 220 -8.28 9.22 9.92
CA LYS A 220 -7.57 10.10 8.97
C LYS A 220 -7.10 11.41 9.64
N ARG A 221 -7.81 11.90 10.65
CA ARG A 221 -7.45 13.12 11.41
C ARG A 221 -6.17 12.94 12.27
N GLY A 222 -5.83 11.70 12.61
CA GLY A 222 -4.66 11.36 13.43
C GLY A 222 -3.37 11.17 12.64
N VAL A 223 -3.46 10.93 11.32
CA VAL A 223 -2.31 10.51 10.51
C VAL A 223 -1.16 11.53 10.60
N ARG A 224 0.05 11.01 10.80
CA ARG A 224 1.29 11.79 10.82
C ARG A 224 2.23 11.30 9.74
N PRO A 225 3.04 12.19 9.13
CA PRO A 225 4.04 11.79 8.14
C PRO A 225 5.06 10.84 8.76
N ARG A 226 5.27 9.70 8.09
CA ARG A 226 6.27 8.74 8.52
C ARG A 226 7.66 9.28 8.20
N ARG A 227 8.35 9.82 9.20
CA ARG A 227 9.78 10.09 9.09
C ARG A 227 10.51 8.75 9.13
N GLY A 228 11.15 8.38 8.03
CA GLY A 228 11.91 7.13 7.94
C GLY A 228 12.85 6.98 9.14
N ALA A 229 12.62 5.97 9.98
CA ALA A 229 13.60 5.60 10.98
C ALA A 229 14.78 5.00 10.24
N VAL A 230 15.90 5.73 10.16
CA VAL A 230 17.16 5.16 9.70
C VAL A 230 17.56 4.13 10.74
N VAL A 231 17.27 2.87 10.47
CA VAL A 231 17.72 1.75 11.28
C VAL A 231 19.22 1.62 11.06
N GLY A 232 20.01 2.24 11.95
CA GLY A 232 21.47 2.28 11.85
C GLY A 232 22.09 0.92 12.20
N GLY A 233 22.96 0.41 11.32
CA GLY A 233 23.78 -0.78 11.59
C GLY A 233 23.10 -2.13 11.27
N ARG A 234 23.92 -3.13 10.96
CA ARG A 234 23.47 -4.48 10.56
C ARG A 234 22.64 -5.16 11.65
N THR A 235 23.04 -5.02 12.90
CA THR A 235 22.37 -5.64 14.06
C THR A 235 20.96 -5.08 14.27
N VAL A 236 20.79 -3.75 14.25
CA VAL A 236 19.46 -3.14 14.43
C VAL A 236 18.56 -3.48 13.23
N ARG A 237 19.10 -3.53 12.01
CA ARG A 237 18.36 -4.01 10.83
C ARG A 237 17.90 -5.45 11.01
N TRP A 238 18.78 -6.33 11.48
CA TRP A 238 18.43 -7.73 11.74
C TRP A 238 17.33 -7.85 12.79
N ILE A 239 17.46 -7.15 13.93
CA ILE A 239 16.42 -7.10 14.97
C ILE A 239 15.09 -6.60 14.38
N ALA A 240 15.10 -5.52 13.61
CA ALA A 240 13.90 -4.97 12.99
C ALA A 240 13.22 -5.96 12.03
N LEU A 241 13.99 -6.65 11.19
CA LEU A 241 13.46 -7.69 10.29
C LEU A 241 12.87 -8.86 11.06
N THR A 242 13.55 -9.31 12.13
CA THR A 242 13.04 -10.37 13.02
C THR A 242 11.74 -9.96 13.69
N LEU A 243 11.62 -8.73 14.18
CA LEU A 243 10.39 -8.20 14.76
C LEU A 243 9.26 -8.08 13.72
N LEU A 244 9.57 -7.62 12.51
CA LEU A 244 8.61 -7.55 11.40
C LEU A 244 8.07 -8.93 11.01
N SER A 245 8.91 -9.98 11.05
CA SER A 245 8.48 -11.36 10.79
C SER A 245 7.57 -11.97 11.86
N ARG A 246 7.40 -11.28 13.00
CA ARG A 246 6.60 -11.75 14.15
C ARG A 246 5.62 -10.69 14.66
N GLN A 247 5.41 -9.62 13.88
CA GLN A 247 4.56 -8.51 14.31
C GLN A 247 3.12 -8.97 14.52
N ARG A 248 2.42 -8.34 15.47
CA ARG A 248 0.98 -8.55 15.73
C ARG A 248 0.23 -7.22 15.84
N MET A 249 0.61 -6.25 15.02
CA MET A 249 -0.02 -4.93 14.92
C MET A 249 -1.05 -4.90 13.78
N MET A 250 -0.86 -5.72 12.74
CA MET A 250 -1.68 -5.73 11.53
C MET A 250 -1.82 -7.13 10.95
N ASN A 251 -2.96 -7.40 10.31
CA ASN A 251 -3.25 -8.65 9.63
C ASN A 251 -3.00 -8.56 8.12
N THR A 252 -3.27 -7.39 7.52
CA THR A 252 -3.24 -7.20 6.08
C THR A 252 -2.84 -5.79 5.67
N TYR A 253 -2.64 -5.58 4.37
CA TYR A 253 -2.27 -4.32 3.76
C TYR A 253 -3.17 -4.03 2.56
N VAL A 254 -3.68 -2.81 2.47
CA VAL A 254 -4.51 -2.37 1.34
C VAL A 254 -3.99 -1.03 0.86
N ALA A 255 -3.69 -0.91 -0.44
CA ALA A 255 -3.30 0.34 -1.05
C ALA A 255 -4.23 0.68 -2.22
N ASP A 256 -4.56 1.96 -2.34
CA ASP A 256 -5.30 2.53 -3.46
C ASP A 256 -4.46 3.66 -4.07
N VAL A 257 -4.25 3.61 -5.38
CA VAL A 257 -3.48 4.60 -6.12
C VAL A 257 -4.31 5.12 -7.29
N PRO A 258 -4.77 6.38 -7.25
CA PRO A 258 -5.49 6.97 -8.35
C PRO A 258 -4.53 7.24 -9.52
N GLY A 259 -4.77 6.60 -10.65
CA GLY A 259 -4.04 6.82 -11.89
C GLY A 259 -4.73 7.81 -12.85
N PRO A 260 -4.15 8.02 -14.04
CA PRO A 260 -4.66 8.96 -15.02
C PRO A 260 -6.06 8.60 -15.56
N PRO A 261 -6.95 9.59 -15.75
CA PRO A 261 -8.30 9.35 -16.26
C PRO A 261 -8.35 9.14 -17.78
N VAL A 262 -7.24 9.42 -18.48
CA VAL A 262 -7.11 9.30 -19.94
C VAL A 262 -6.25 8.10 -20.32
N PRO A 263 -6.47 7.50 -21.50
CA PRO A 263 -5.57 6.50 -22.06
C PRO A 263 -4.15 7.03 -22.21
N LEU A 264 -3.20 6.12 -22.11
CA LEU A 264 -1.77 6.35 -22.23
C LEU A 264 -1.21 5.41 -23.29
N TYR A 265 -0.07 5.77 -23.86
CA TYR A 265 0.58 5.05 -24.94
C TYR A 265 2.04 4.78 -24.57
N LEU A 266 2.56 3.63 -24.97
CA LEU A 266 3.96 3.28 -24.81
C LEU A 266 4.52 2.90 -26.17
N PHE A 267 5.44 3.71 -26.70
CA PHE A 267 5.95 3.57 -28.07
C PHE A 267 4.80 3.48 -29.11
N GLY A 268 3.80 4.35 -28.97
CA GLY A 268 2.59 4.39 -29.80
C GLY A 268 1.56 3.29 -29.54
N ALA A 269 1.87 2.26 -28.73
CA ALA A 269 0.92 1.22 -28.38
C ALA A 269 0.02 1.67 -27.21
N ALA A 270 -1.30 1.59 -27.40
CA ALA A 270 -2.27 1.94 -26.35
C ALA A 270 -2.17 0.97 -25.15
N VAL A 271 -1.99 1.54 -23.96
CA VAL A 271 -2.04 0.80 -22.70
C VAL A 271 -3.48 0.41 -22.40
N ARG A 272 -3.73 -0.89 -22.29
CA ARG A 272 -5.09 -1.42 -22.08
C ARG A 272 -5.47 -1.55 -20.61
N GLU A 273 -4.53 -1.95 -19.77
CA GLU A 273 -4.76 -2.19 -18.36
C GLU A 273 -3.45 -1.96 -17.59
N ILE A 274 -3.57 -1.40 -16.38
CA ILE A 274 -2.47 -1.30 -15.42
C ILE A 274 -2.87 -2.12 -14.19
N VAL A 275 -2.13 -3.20 -13.94
CA VAL A 275 -2.37 -4.12 -12.82
C VAL A 275 -1.39 -3.79 -11.68
N PRO A 276 -1.84 -3.20 -10.56
CA PRO A 276 -0.95 -2.87 -9.45
C PRO A 276 -0.53 -4.12 -8.68
N VAL A 277 0.75 -4.27 -8.38
CA VAL A 277 1.26 -5.38 -7.55
C VAL A 277 1.78 -4.84 -6.23
N VAL A 278 1.12 -5.20 -5.12
CA VAL A 278 1.57 -4.82 -3.77
C VAL A 278 2.61 -5.78 -3.22
N ALA A 279 3.59 -5.23 -2.50
CA ALA A 279 4.60 -6.03 -1.83
C ALA A 279 4.12 -6.49 -0.45
N LEU A 280 4.10 -7.80 -0.23
CA LEU A 280 3.93 -8.39 1.10
C LEU A 280 5.20 -8.22 1.93
N MET A 281 5.07 -8.05 3.24
CA MET A 281 6.20 -7.83 4.15
C MET A 281 6.02 -8.52 5.49
N GLY A 282 7.10 -9.08 6.03
CA GLY A 282 7.14 -9.65 7.37
C GLY A 282 6.32 -10.94 7.46
N ASN A 283 5.25 -10.91 8.25
CA ASN A 283 4.29 -12.01 8.38
C ASN A 283 2.89 -11.65 7.89
N ILE A 284 2.76 -10.76 6.89
CA ILE A 284 1.48 -10.41 6.28
C ILE A 284 1.35 -11.24 5.01
N ALA A 285 0.53 -12.30 5.05
CA ALA A 285 0.45 -13.26 3.96
C ALA A 285 -0.51 -12.87 2.84
N VAL A 286 -1.35 -11.85 3.04
CA VAL A 286 -2.31 -11.39 2.03
C VAL A 286 -2.48 -9.87 2.09
N GLY A 287 -2.63 -9.25 0.92
CA GLY A 287 -2.94 -7.83 0.78
C GLY A 287 -3.57 -7.51 -0.56
N ALA A 288 -4.08 -6.29 -0.72
CA ALA A 288 -4.69 -5.82 -1.95
C ALA A 288 -4.10 -4.49 -2.41
N GLY A 289 -3.99 -4.33 -3.72
CA GLY A 289 -3.66 -3.07 -4.38
C GLY A 289 -4.73 -2.72 -5.40
N ALA A 290 -5.21 -1.48 -5.39
CA ALA A 290 -6.12 -0.95 -6.40
C ALA A 290 -5.46 0.16 -7.21
N PHE A 291 -5.81 0.22 -8.49
CA PHE A 291 -5.36 1.27 -9.40
C PHE A 291 -6.50 1.67 -10.33
N SER A 292 -6.78 2.96 -10.39
CA SER A 292 -7.75 3.49 -11.34
C SER A 292 -7.05 3.99 -12.61
N TYR A 293 -7.50 3.57 -13.79
CA TYR A 293 -6.88 3.94 -15.06
C TYR A 293 -7.89 4.00 -16.19
N ALA A 294 -7.98 5.12 -16.92
CA ALA A 294 -8.85 5.26 -18.09
C ALA A 294 -10.29 4.72 -17.87
N GLY A 295 -10.89 5.05 -16.72
CA GLY A 295 -12.23 4.59 -16.32
C GLY A 295 -12.30 3.20 -15.68
N GLN A 296 -11.25 2.38 -15.81
CA GLN A 296 -11.13 1.08 -15.16
C GLN A 296 -10.69 1.24 -13.69
N PHE A 297 -11.10 0.30 -12.85
CA PHE A 297 -10.63 0.15 -11.47
C PHE A 297 -10.21 -1.30 -11.26
N THR A 298 -8.90 -1.54 -11.30
CA THR A 298 -8.31 -2.88 -11.20
C THR A 298 -7.81 -3.11 -9.78
N ILE A 299 -8.31 -4.16 -9.12
CA ILE A 299 -7.88 -4.58 -7.79
C ILE A 299 -7.10 -5.88 -7.93
N THR A 300 -5.91 -5.94 -7.36
CA THR A 300 -5.07 -7.14 -7.32
C THR A 300 -4.91 -7.61 -5.90
N VAL A 301 -5.34 -8.83 -5.63
CA VAL A 301 -5.07 -9.54 -4.38
C VAL A 301 -3.75 -10.29 -4.55
N VAL A 302 -2.83 -10.08 -3.61
CA VAL A 302 -1.54 -10.75 -3.57
C VAL A 302 -1.50 -11.61 -2.32
N GLY A 303 -1.28 -12.91 -2.51
CA GLY A 303 -1.11 -13.90 -1.45
C GLY A 303 0.30 -14.47 -1.45
N ASP A 304 0.79 -14.90 -0.30
CA ASP A 304 1.93 -15.79 -0.21
C ASP A 304 1.55 -17.19 -0.70
N GLY A 305 2.34 -17.78 -1.60
CA GLY A 305 1.96 -19.05 -2.25
C GLY A 305 1.90 -20.27 -1.33
N ALA A 306 2.46 -20.20 -0.12
CA ALA A 306 2.33 -21.28 0.86
C ALA A 306 1.27 -20.98 1.93
N VAL A 307 1.13 -19.71 2.34
CA VAL A 307 0.23 -19.35 3.45
C VAL A 307 -1.16 -18.95 2.97
N CYS A 308 -1.27 -18.39 1.77
CA CYS A 308 -2.52 -17.93 1.16
C CYS A 308 -2.56 -18.23 -0.35
N PRO A 309 -2.49 -19.51 -0.76
CA PRO A 309 -2.60 -19.88 -2.16
C PRO A 309 -3.98 -19.57 -2.77
N GLU A 310 -5.04 -19.53 -1.95
CA GLU A 310 -6.45 -19.42 -2.36
C GLU A 310 -6.90 -17.95 -2.56
N VAL A 311 -6.03 -17.13 -3.17
CA VAL A 311 -6.34 -15.71 -3.46
C VAL A 311 -7.56 -15.54 -4.39
N ASP A 312 -7.88 -16.56 -5.15
CA ASP A 312 -9.07 -16.66 -6.00
C ASP A 312 -10.36 -16.71 -5.17
N VAL A 313 -10.35 -17.33 -3.99
CA VAL A 313 -11.48 -17.30 -3.04
C VAL A 313 -11.73 -15.87 -2.57
N VAL A 314 -10.66 -15.14 -2.23
CA VAL A 314 -10.75 -13.72 -1.84
C VAL A 314 -11.33 -12.90 -2.99
N ALA A 315 -10.84 -13.08 -4.21
CA ALA A 315 -11.33 -12.36 -5.38
C ALA A 315 -12.82 -12.64 -5.67
N ARG A 316 -13.26 -13.91 -5.60
CA ARG A 316 -14.69 -14.25 -5.75
C ARG A 316 -15.56 -13.61 -4.66
N GLY A 317 -15.11 -13.64 -3.41
CA GLY A 317 -15.82 -13.00 -2.30
C GLY A 317 -15.88 -11.48 -2.44
N MET A 318 -14.84 -10.86 -3.00
CA MET A 318 -14.83 -9.45 -3.37
C MET A 318 -15.86 -9.14 -4.47
N GLU A 319 -15.87 -9.91 -5.56
CA GLU A 319 -16.83 -9.75 -6.66
C GLU A 319 -18.28 -9.93 -6.20
N GLN A 320 -18.53 -10.89 -5.29
CA GLN A 320 -19.84 -11.08 -4.69
C GLN A 320 -20.23 -9.90 -3.80
N THR A 321 -19.31 -9.41 -2.97
CA THR A 321 -19.56 -8.25 -2.10
C THR A 321 -19.85 -7.00 -2.93
N LEU A 322 -19.10 -6.79 -4.02
CA LEU A 322 -19.33 -5.68 -4.95
C LEU A 322 -20.72 -5.74 -5.57
N ARG A 323 -21.11 -6.91 -6.12
CA ARG A 323 -22.47 -7.14 -6.65
C ARG A 323 -23.56 -6.88 -5.62
N SER A 324 -23.36 -7.32 -4.37
CA SER A 324 -24.32 -7.08 -3.29
C SER A 324 -24.47 -5.60 -2.95
N LEU A 325 -23.38 -4.82 -2.93
CA LEU A 325 -23.43 -3.37 -2.72
C LEU A 325 -24.11 -2.63 -3.89
N GLU A 326 -23.95 -3.13 -5.12
CA GLU A 326 -24.66 -2.58 -6.29
C GLU A 326 -26.16 -2.88 -6.28
N ALA A 327 -26.55 -4.08 -5.85
CA ALA A 327 -27.94 -4.53 -5.83
C ALA A 327 -28.73 -3.96 -4.64
N SER A 328 -28.06 -3.72 -3.51
CA SER A 328 -28.71 -3.26 -2.29
C SER A 328 -29.23 -1.84 -2.46
N ARG A 329 -30.55 -1.65 -2.30
CA ARG A 329 -31.14 -0.31 -2.20
C ARG A 329 -30.77 0.28 -0.83
N HIS A 330 -30.49 1.59 -0.79
CA HIS A 330 -30.39 2.30 0.49
C HIS A 330 -31.75 2.10 1.18
N ARG A 331 -31.78 1.37 2.30
CA ARG A 331 -32.94 1.43 3.19
C ARG A 331 -32.74 2.70 3.99
N ASP A 332 -33.65 3.65 3.78
CA ASP A 332 -33.76 4.88 4.57
C ASP A 332 -34.01 4.55 6.05
#